data_AF-A0A1V6ENL8-F1
#
_entry.id   AF-A0A1V6ENL8-F1
#
_cell.length_a   1.000
_cell.length_b   1.000
_cell.length_c   1.000
_cell.angle_alpha   90.00
_cell.angle_beta   90.00
_cell.angle_gamma   90.00
#
_symmetry.space_group_name_H-M   'P 1'
#
loop_
_entity.id
_entity.type
_entity.pdbx_description
1 polymer ?
#
loop_
_entity_poly.entity_id
_entity_poly.type
_entity_poly.pdbx_seq_one_letter_code
_entity_poly.pdbx_strand_id
1 'polypeptide(L)'
;MPWLLNAPGTGLPVIGEVYAVDEATLRDMDALERVGHPDGYVRQGITVVPAGVEPGTPFRVQAYLKPANTLAPQDIRLGPLAEYTLAHAALYRRREP
;
A
#
# COMPACT_ATOMS: atom_id res chain seq x y z
N MET A 1 0.51 -8.36 7.34
CA MET A 1 0.82 -7.02 6.82
C MET A 1 -0.34 -6.57 5.98
N PRO A 2 -0.73 -5.30 6.01
CA PRO A 2 -1.74 -4.78 5.09
C PRO A 2 -1.22 -4.80 3.65
N TRP A 3 -2.07 -5.19 2.71
CA TRP A 3 -1.73 -5.25 1.29
C TRP A 3 -2.63 -4.27 0.52
N LEU A 4 -2.02 -3.34 -0.20
CA LEU A 4 -2.70 -2.58 -1.25
C LEU A 4 -2.51 -3.33 -2.57
N LEU A 5 -3.59 -3.84 -3.15
CA LEU A 5 -3.52 -4.67 -4.36
C LEU A 5 -3.45 -3.80 -5.61
N ASN A 6 -2.63 -4.22 -6.58
CA ASN A 6 -2.60 -3.65 -7.92
C ASN A 6 -3.79 -4.16 -8.75
N ALA A 7 -4.99 -3.71 -8.37
CA ALA A 7 -6.25 -4.02 -9.02
C ALA A 7 -7.10 -2.73 -9.14
N PRO A 8 -6.66 -1.75 -9.96
CA PRO A 8 -7.34 -0.46 -10.09
C PRO A 8 -8.80 -0.64 -10.52
N GLY A 9 -9.69 0.17 -9.95
CA GLY A 9 -11.14 0.08 -10.19
C GLY A 9 -11.86 -0.97 -9.33
N THR A 10 -11.15 -1.66 -8.44
CA THR A 10 -11.74 -2.61 -7.47
C THR A 10 -11.47 -2.17 -6.03
N GLY A 11 -12.28 -2.65 -5.08
CA GLY A 11 -12.13 -2.32 -3.66
C GLY A 11 -12.72 -0.95 -3.30
N LEU A 12 -12.01 -0.20 -2.46
CA LEU A 12 -12.43 1.11 -1.95
C LEU A 12 -11.33 2.15 -2.20
N PRO A 13 -11.67 3.45 -2.30
CA PRO A 13 -10.69 4.51 -2.12
C PRO A 13 -10.00 4.36 -0.76
N VAL A 14 -8.67 4.46 -0.74
CA VAL A 14 -7.86 4.25 0.46
C VAL A 14 -7.33 5.58 0.97
N ILE A 15 -7.56 5.86 2.26
CA ILE A 15 -6.97 6.98 3.00
C ILE A 15 -5.58 6.57 3.50
N GLY A 16 -4.64 7.50 3.36
CA GLY A 16 -3.27 7.34 3.81
C GLY A 16 -2.54 8.67 3.84
N GLU A 17 -1.22 8.58 4.01
CA GLU A 17 -0.34 9.74 4.18
C GLU A 17 0.63 9.85 3.01
N VAL A 18 1.01 11.08 2.67
CA VAL A 18 1.99 11.38 1.63
C VAL A 18 3.19 12.05 2.26
N TYR A 19 4.38 11.55 1.95
CA TYR A 19 5.66 12.08 2.44
C TYR A 19 6.54 12.49 1.27
N ALA A 20 7.24 13.61 1.44
CA ALA A 20 8.38 13.96 0.59
C ALA A 20 9.62 13.24 1.15
N VAL A 21 10.26 12.42 0.31
CA VAL A 21 11.44 11.63 0.68
C VAL A 21 12.52 11.81 -0.38
N ASP A 22 13.77 11.61 0.00
CA ASP A 22 14.89 11.61 -0.94
C ASP A 22 15.10 10.23 -1.60
N GLU A 23 15.99 10.19 -2.59
CA GLU A 23 16.32 8.97 -3.32
C GLU A 23 16.99 7.89 -2.45
N ALA A 24 17.63 8.27 -1.34
CA ALA A 24 18.24 7.31 -0.42
C ALA A 24 17.16 6.58 0.38
N THR A 25 16.25 7.33 0.99
CA THR A 25 15.08 6.82 1.71
C THR A 25 14.24 5.94 0.81
N LEU A 26 14.02 6.35 -0.44
CA LEU A 26 13.21 5.58 -1.37
C LEU A 26 13.84 4.22 -1.74
N ARG A 27 15.18 4.14 -1.81
CA ARG A 27 15.92 2.88 -1.98
C ARG A 27 15.82 1.97 -0.75
N ASP A 28 15.87 2.55 0.45
CA ASP A 28 15.70 1.78 1.69
C ASP A 28 14.28 1.21 1.79
N MET A 29 13.26 1.98 1.38
CA MET A 29 11.88 1.52 1.28
C MET A 29 11.71 0.39 0.26
N ASP A 30 12.36 0.48 -0.91
CA ASP A 30 12.34 -0.61 -1.90
C ASP A 30 12.92 -1.91 -1.33
N ALA A 31 14.01 -1.83 -0.56
CA ALA A 31 14.61 -2.98 0.08
C ALA A 31 13.69 -3.57 1.16
N LEU A 32 13.09 -2.73 2.00
CA LEU A 32 12.12 -3.14 3.03
C LEU A 32 10.91 -3.86 2.42
N GLU A 33 10.38 -3.33 1.32
CA GLU A 33 9.22 -3.87 0.61
C GLU A 33 9.58 -4.98 -0.40
N ARG A 34 10.87 -5.36 -0.45
CA ARG A 34 11.42 -6.42 -1.30
C ARG A 34 11.11 -6.21 -2.79
N VAL A 35 11.18 -4.98 -3.27
CA VAL A 35 10.95 -4.67 -4.69
C VAL A 35 11.89 -5.49 -5.57
N GLY A 36 11.34 -6.10 -6.63
CA GLY A 36 12.08 -6.99 -7.53
C GLY A 36 12.13 -8.46 -7.10
N HIS A 37 11.71 -8.81 -5.87
CA HIS A 37 11.57 -10.20 -5.47
C HIS A 37 10.23 -10.80 -5.95
N PRO A 38 10.16 -12.12 -6.22
CA PRO A 38 8.93 -12.78 -6.69
C PRO A 38 7.71 -12.59 -5.78
N ASP A 39 7.93 -12.49 -4.46
CA ASP A 39 6.91 -12.28 -3.44
C ASP A 39 6.90 -10.85 -2.88
N GLY A 40 7.63 -9.94 -3.51
CA GLY A 40 7.82 -8.53 -3.13
C GLY A 40 6.66 -7.62 -3.54
N TYR A 41 6.75 -6.34 -3.17
CA TYR A 41 5.84 -5.31 -3.70
C TYR A 41 6.40 -4.74 -5.01
N VAL A 42 5.55 -4.04 -5.75
CA VAL A 42 5.94 -3.25 -6.92
C VAL A 42 5.75 -1.77 -6.57
N ARG A 43 6.80 -0.96 -6.71
CA ARG A 43 6.68 0.49 -6.60
C ARG A 43 6.08 1.05 -7.89
N GLN A 44 4.95 1.74 -7.79
CA GLN A 44 4.24 2.28 -8.94
C GLN A 44 3.74 3.70 -8.66
N GLY A 45 3.79 4.54 -9.70
CA GLY A 45 3.19 5.86 -9.67
C GLY A 45 1.66 5.78 -9.68
N ILE A 46 1.01 6.35 -8.68
CA ILE A 46 -0.45 6.46 -8.59
C ILE A 46 -0.88 7.93 -8.46
N THR A 47 -2.13 8.21 -8.82
CA THR A 47 -2.74 9.52 -8.59
C THR A 47 -3.52 9.48 -7.29
N VAL A 48 -3.29 10.47 -6.41
CA VAL A 48 -4.04 10.65 -5.17
C VAL A 48 -4.70 12.01 -5.14
N VAL A 49 -5.71 12.15 -4.29
CA VAL A 49 -6.37 13.42 -3.98
C VAL A 49 -6.22 13.71 -2.48
N PRO A 50 -6.04 14.97 -2.07
CA PRO A 50 -6.03 15.33 -0.65
C PRO A 50 -7.30 14.85 0.07
N ALA A 51 -7.12 14.20 1.22
CA ALA A 51 -8.22 13.82 2.09
C ALA A 51 -8.67 15.06 2.89
N GLY A 52 -9.89 15.56 2.65
CA GLY A 52 -10.41 16.76 3.29
C GLY A 52 -11.87 17.05 2.90
N VAL A 53 -12.45 18.11 3.47
CA VAL A 53 -13.84 18.52 3.19
C VAL A 53 -14.04 18.95 1.74
N GLU A 54 -13.00 19.54 1.12
CA GLU A 54 -13.01 19.94 -0.28
C GLU A 54 -12.04 19.07 -1.09
N PRO A 55 -12.42 18.59 -2.29
CA PRO A 55 -11.54 17.85 -3.17
C PRO A 55 -10.36 18.73 -3.60
N GLY A 56 -9.16 18.44 -3.12
CA GLY A 56 -7.95 19.09 -3.61
C GLY A 56 -7.55 18.62 -5.01
N THR A 57 -6.61 19.33 -5.64
CA THR A 57 -6.09 18.95 -6.96
C THR A 57 -5.40 17.58 -6.91
N PRO A 58 -5.73 16.64 -7.82
CA PRO A 58 -5.04 15.36 -7.90
C PRO A 58 -3.56 15.53 -8.23
N PHE A 59 -2.71 14.72 -7.61
CA PHE A 59 -1.26 14.74 -7.88
C PHE A 59 -0.66 13.32 -7.84
N ARG A 60 0.52 13.16 -8.44
CA ARG A 60 1.20 11.86 -8.52
C ARG A 60 2.11 11.61 -7.32
N VAL A 61 2.07 10.38 -6.83
CA VAL A 61 2.94 9.85 -5.77
C VAL A 61 3.41 8.44 -6.13
N GLN A 62 4.42 7.93 -5.42
CA GLN A 62 4.82 6.53 -5.50
C GLN A 62 4.13 5.73 -4.40
N ALA A 63 3.67 4.52 -4.71
CA ALA A 63 3.10 3.59 -3.74
C ALA A 63 3.60 2.16 -3.98
N TYR A 64 3.60 1.35 -2.92
CA TYR A 64 3.98 -0.06 -2.95
C TYR A 64 2.73 -0.93 -3.07
N LEU A 65 2.60 -1.64 -4.18
CA LEU A 65 1.42 -2.45 -4.50
C LEU A 65 1.77 -3.94 -4.58
N LYS A 66 0.88 -4.80 -4.08
CA LYS A 66 0.96 -6.25 -4.30
C LYS A 66 0.30 -6.63 -5.62
N PRO A 67 0.94 -7.45 -6.47
CA PRO A 67 0.27 -7.99 -7.66
C PRO A 67 -0.98 -8.78 -7.25
N ALA A 68 -2.14 -8.48 -7.86
CA ALA A 68 -3.41 -9.08 -7.44
C ALA A 68 -3.45 -10.61 -7.54
N ASN A 69 -2.69 -11.18 -8.48
CA ASN A 69 -2.56 -12.63 -8.69
C ASN A 69 -1.76 -13.35 -7.58
N THR A 70 -1.14 -12.62 -6.65
CA THR A 70 -0.40 -13.20 -5.51
C THR A 70 -1.26 -13.39 -4.27
N LEU A 71 -2.49 -12.86 -4.26
CA LEU A 71 -3.39 -12.97 -3.12
C LEU A 71 -4.24 -14.24 -3.21
N ALA A 72 -4.04 -15.16 -2.27
CA ALA A 72 -4.97 -16.27 -2.07
C ALA A 72 -6.14 -15.81 -1.15
N PRO A 73 -7.41 -16.06 -1.51
CA PRO A 73 -8.55 -15.65 -0.69
C PRO A 73 -8.49 -16.13 0.77
N GLN A 74 -7.92 -17.31 1.00
CA GLN A 74 -7.73 -17.89 2.35
C GLN A 74 -6.76 -17.10 3.25
N ASP A 75 -5.94 -16.21 2.70
CA ASP A 75 -5.00 -15.39 3.45
C ASP A 75 -5.62 -14.05 3.89
N ILE A 76 -6.79 -13.70 3.37
CA ILE A 76 -7.51 -12.49 3.74
C ILE A 76 -8.02 -12.66 5.18
N ARG A 77 -7.53 -11.82 6.08
CA ARG A 77 -8.00 -11.75 7.47
C ARG A 77 -9.02 -10.64 7.67
N LEU A 78 -8.90 -9.56 6.89
CA LEU A 78 -9.75 -8.38 6.94
C LEU A 78 -9.59 -7.59 5.64
N GLY A 79 -10.69 -7.09 5.10
CA GLY A 79 -10.71 -6.23 3.92
C GLY A 79 -11.97 -6.39 3.04
N PRO A 80 -12.20 -5.49 2.06
CA PRO A 80 -11.39 -4.31 1.75
C PRO A 80 -11.43 -3.26 2.86
N LEU A 81 -10.35 -2.49 3.01
CA LEU A 81 -10.21 -1.45 4.03
C LEU A 81 -10.12 -0.08 3.35
N ALA A 82 -10.93 0.88 3.80
CA ALA A 82 -10.80 2.28 3.40
C ALA A 82 -9.62 2.98 4.10
N GLU A 83 -9.20 2.47 5.26
CA GLU A 83 -8.06 3.00 6.02
C GLU A 83 -7.43 1.87 6.85
N TYR A 84 -6.10 1.87 6.94
CA TYR A 84 -5.38 0.97 7.83
C TYR A 84 -5.03 1.68 9.14
N THR A 85 -5.69 1.31 10.23
CA THR A 85 -5.52 1.94 11.54
C THR A 85 -4.63 1.09 12.45
N LEU A 86 -4.18 1.68 13.58
CA LEU A 86 -3.44 0.95 14.61
C LEU A 86 -4.22 -0.23 15.20
N ALA A 87 -5.56 -0.17 15.23
CA ALA A 87 -6.39 -1.29 15.64
C ALA A 87 -6.24 -2.49 14.67
N HIS A 88 -6.10 -2.22 13.37
CA HIS A 88 -5.80 -3.27 12.38
C HIS A 88 -4.37 -3.81 12.54
N ALA A 89 -3.43 -2.97 12.96
CA ALA A 89 -2.04 -3.39 13.22
C ALA A 89 -1.90 -4.37 14.38
N ALA A 90 -2.78 -4.33 15.37
CA ALA A 90 -2.78 -5.29 16.47
C ALA A 90 -3.03 -6.75 16.01
N LEU A 91 -3.64 -6.96 14.84
CA LEU A 91 -3.86 -8.28 14.25
C LEU A 91 -2.64 -8.81 13.49
N TYR A 92 -1.58 -8.01 13.36
CA TYR A 92 -0.39 -8.38 12.61
C TYR A 92 0.43 -9.44 13.35
N ARG A 93 0.66 -10.58 12.69
CA ARG A 93 1.76 -11.48 13.04
C ARG A 93 2.93 -11.27 12.10
N ARG A 94 4.11 -11.03 12.67
CA ARG A 94 5.37 -10.97 11.92
C ARG A 94 5.58 -12.29 11.19
N ARG A 95 6.05 -12.23 9.93
CA ARG A 95 6.57 -13.44 9.26
C ARG A 95 7.81 -13.86 10.04
N GLU A 96 7.86 -15.13 10.45
CA GLU A 96 9.10 -15.70 11.01
C GLU A 96 10.20 -15.64 9.94
N PRO A 97 11.46 -15.38 10.35
CA PRO A 97 12.59 -15.23 9.44
C PRO A 97 12.88 -16.50 8.62
#